data_AF-A0A7S1BMZ9-F1
#
_entry.id   AF-A0A7S1BMZ9-F1
#
_cell.length_a   1.000
_cell.length_b   1.000
_cell.length_c   1.000
_cell.angle_alpha   90.00
_cell.angle_beta   90.00
_cell.angle_gamma   90.00
#
_symmetry.space_group_name_H-M   'P 1'
#
loop_
_entity.id
_entity.type
_entity.pdbx_description
1 polymer ?
#
loop_
_entity_poly.entity_id
_entity_poly.type
_entity_poly.pdbx_seq_one_letter_code
_entity_poly.pdbx_strand_id
1 'polypeptide(L)'
;MEEDDEAAEERARLRQAARADEALFPDEIELREKELGRERMARYRSLTNYQTSRWDPKENLPEDYARVWHVGRYRKLRLRVAEEQRWLARRLAERRAEEAKDAADDERMEDTSEDSDDEILSGCVPAGAYVTLVLADVSAAAYAAFASARGPASLLLALPLLPHENKLGVIHLDVNVVAHDDAAPHLPPIKSKDALTFVAGHRTWRARPVFSQTRFGQDKHKFERFLKVGDKAGGGRRDSAGFVTMTTYGPLSYAPCWVLVYREYVDADGKAARQLVATGNVAGADADRIVLKRAVLTGFPSRVHKRHATVRYMFNNPEDVVWFKPAKLTTKHGLQGHIMESVGTHGSMKCLFDKPIKQHDTVCLVLYKRIFPKFAPPVEVIQDDGTVVKKCLVIL
;
A
#
# COMPACT_ATOMS: atom_id res chain seq x y z
N MET A 1 10.86 -22.79 22.59
CA MET A 1 11.92 -21.88 22.09
C MET A 1 12.57 -22.52 20.88
N GLU A 2 13.25 -23.66 21.00
CA GLU A 2 13.81 -24.38 19.82
C GLU A 2 12.75 -24.74 18.75
N GLU A 3 11.57 -25.26 19.11
CA GLU A 3 10.50 -25.55 18.13
C GLU A 3 9.92 -24.30 17.44
N ASP A 4 9.90 -23.15 18.13
CA ASP A 4 9.41 -21.88 17.57
C ASP A 4 10.42 -21.27 16.59
N ASP A 5 11.71 -21.42 16.91
CA ASP A 5 12.82 -20.97 16.07
C ASP A 5 12.94 -21.82 14.79
N GLU A 6 12.83 -23.14 14.90
CA GLU A 6 12.78 -24.05 13.74
C GLU A 6 11.61 -23.74 12.80
N ALA A 7 10.41 -23.50 13.36
CA ALA A 7 9.25 -23.12 12.58
C ALA A 7 9.42 -21.74 11.90
N ALA A 8 10.11 -20.80 12.54
CA ALA A 8 10.41 -19.50 11.97
C ALA A 8 11.41 -19.60 10.80
N GLU A 9 12.45 -20.42 10.94
CA GLU A 9 13.41 -20.71 9.88
C GLU A 9 12.76 -21.40 8.69
N GLU A 10 11.94 -22.42 8.92
CA GLU A 10 11.23 -23.13 7.85
C GLU A 10 10.33 -22.16 7.06
N ARG A 11 9.57 -21.31 7.77
CA ARG A 11 8.76 -20.25 7.14
C ARG A 11 9.62 -19.28 6.34
N ALA A 12 10.83 -18.97 6.79
CA ALA A 12 11.75 -18.10 6.08
C ALA A 12 12.25 -18.76 4.78
N ARG A 13 12.65 -20.02 4.84
CA ARG A 13 13.07 -20.83 3.67
C ARG A 13 11.94 -20.94 2.65
N LEU A 14 10.72 -21.25 3.08
CA LEU A 14 9.54 -21.31 2.21
C LEU A 14 9.25 -19.96 1.54
N ARG A 15 9.41 -18.84 2.25
CA ARG A 15 9.24 -17.50 1.68
C ARG A 15 10.34 -17.15 0.67
N GLN A 16 11.58 -17.55 0.93
CA GLN A 16 12.70 -17.38 -0.02
C GLN A 16 12.47 -18.18 -1.29
N ALA A 17 12.10 -19.46 -1.16
CA ALA A 17 11.73 -20.31 -2.29
C ALA A 17 10.58 -19.70 -3.10
N ALA A 18 9.52 -19.22 -2.42
CA ALA A 18 8.40 -18.56 -3.09
C ALA A 18 8.77 -17.25 -3.80
N ARG A 19 9.76 -16.50 -3.29
CA ARG A 19 10.28 -15.30 -3.97
C ARG A 19 11.08 -15.69 -5.21
N ALA A 20 11.92 -16.73 -5.12
CA ALA A 20 12.70 -17.22 -6.25
C ALA A 20 11.78 -17.77 -7.36
N ASP A 21 10.77 -18.55 -6.98
CA ASP A 21 9.76 -19.08 -7.90
C ASP A 21 8.98 -17.95 -8.59
N GLU A 22 8.53 -16.93 -7.85
CA GLU A 22 7.86 -15.76 -8.43
C GLU A 22 8.78 -14.95 -9.38
N ALA A 23 10.09 -14.97 -9.16
CA ALA A 23 11.05 -14.31 -10.06
C ALA A 23 11.21 -15.08 -11.38
N LEU A 24 11.13 -16.41 -11.34
CA LEU A 24 11.21 -17.29 -12.53
C LEU A 24 9.87 -17.36 -13.28
N PHE A 25 8.77 -17.47 -12.53
CA PHE A 25 7.40 -17.70 -13.02
C PHE A 25 6.43 -16.63 -12.48
N PRO A 26 6.49 -15.39 -13.01
CA PRO A 26 5.78 -14.26 -12.43
C PRO A 26 4.26 -14.38 -12.56
N ASP A 27 3.58 -14.32 -11.41
CA ASP A 27 2.13 -14.45 -11.24
C ASP A 27 1.51 -15.78 -11.71
N GLU A 28 2.30 -16.83 -11.94
CA GLU A 28 1.79 -18.15 -12.31
C GLU A 28 1.05 -18.82 -11.15
N ILE A 29 -0.06 -19.49 -11.47
CA ILE A 29 -0.87 -20.22 -10.50
C ILE A 29 -1.27 -21.56 -11.09
N GLU A 30 -1.03 -22.62 -10.33
CA GLU A 30 -1.49 -23.96 -10.65
C GLU A 30 -2.81 -24.29 -9.94
N LEU A 31 -3.76 -24.84 -10.70
CA LEU A 31 -5.00 -25.39 -10.17
C LEU A 31 -4.76 -26.79 -9.62
N ARG A 32 -5.18 -27.04 -8.38
CA ARG A 32 -5.11 -28.39 -7.79
C ARG A 32 -6.17 -29.28 -8.45
N GLU A 33 -5.92 -30.59 -8.52
CA GLU A 33 -6.81 -31.54 -9.20
C GLU A 33 -8.27 -31.49 -8.73
N LYS A 34 -8.49 -31.41 -7.40
CA LYS A 34 -9.83 -31.38 -6.80
C LYS A 34 -10.47 -29.99 -6.78
N GLU A 35 -9.77 -28.95 -7.21
CA GLU A 35 -10.25 -27.58 -7.10
C GLU A 35 -10.91 -27.12 -8.40
N LEU A 36 -12.15 -26.62 -8.31
CA LEU A 36 -12.86 -26.05 -9.45
C LEU A 36 -12.25 -24.67 -9.80
N GLY A 37 -11.75 -24.55 -11.04
CA GLY A 37 -11.08 -23.34 -11.50
C GLY A 37 -12.00 -22.12 -11.44
N ARG A 38 -13.29 -22.30 -11.79
CA ARG A 38 -14.30 -21.24 -11.73
C ARG A 38 -14.51 -20.70 -10.32
N GLU A 39 -14.44 -21.54 -9.29
CA GLU A 39 -14.69 -21.13 -7.90
C GLU A 39 -13.47 -20.40 -7.34
N ARG A 40 -12.28 -20.97 -7.55
CA ARG A 40 -11.00 -20.35 -7.14
C ARG A 40 -10.82 -18.97 -7.76
N MET A 41 -11.19 -18.84 -9.04
CA MET A 41 -11.01 -17.62 -9.82
C MET A 41 -12.33 -16.84 -10.02
N ALA A 42 -13.38 -17.09 -9.23
CA ALA A 42 -14.69 -16.46 -9.40
C ALA A 42 -14.66 -14.92 -9.36
N ARG A 43 -13.76 -14.36 -8.53
CA ARG A 43 -13.58 -12.90 -8.39
C ARG A 43 -12.62 -12.30 -9.42
N TYR A 44 -12.13 -13.09 -10.34
CA TYR A 44 -11.22 -12.65 -11.38
C TYR A 44 -11.97 -12.45 -12.69
N ARG A 45 -11.44 -11.54 -13.51
CA ARG A 45 -11.90 -11.32 -14.88
C ARG A 45 -10.73 -11.20 -15.84
N SER A 46 -10.92 -11.63 -17.07
CA SER A 46 -9.97 -11.38 -18.15
C SER A 46 -10.13 -9.94 -18.66
N LEU A 47 -9.02 -9.31 -19.02
CA LEU A 47 -9.01 -8.02 -19.72
C LEU A 47 -8.47 -8.22 -21.13
N THR A 48 -9.12 -7.62 -22.13
CA THR A 48 -8.64 -7.68 -23.52
C THR A 48 -7.29 -6.98 -23.69
N ASN A 49 -7.14 -5.84 -23.01
CA ASN A 49 -5.88 -5.10 -22.93
C ASN A 49 -5.77 -4.44 -21.54
N TYR A 50 -4.70 -4.75 -20.83
CA TYR A 50 -4.46 -4.26 -19.48
C TYR A 50 -4.41 -2.73 -19.39
N GLN A 51 -4.00 -2.00 -20.43
CA GLN A 51 -3.89 -0.54 -20.39
C GLN A 51 -5.23 0.13 -20.69
N THR A 52 -5.88 -0.26 -21.78
CA THR A 52 -7.05 0.45 -22.31
C THR A 52 -8.39 -0.05 -21.75
N SER A 53 -8.47 -1.28 -21.24
CA SER A 53 -9.75 -1.83 -20.76
C SER A 53 -10.17 -1.13 -19.47
N ARG A 54 -11.41 -0.61 -19.44
CA ARG A 54 -11.92 0.12 -18.28
C ARG A 54 -12.04 -0.78 -17.04
N TRP A 55 -11.71 -0.24 -15.87
CA TRP A 55 -12.02 -0.84 -14.57
C TRP A 55 -12.70 0.21 -13.71
N ASP A 56 -13.85 -0.13 -13.10
CA ASP A 56 -14.59 0.82 -12.27
C ASP A 56 -13.97 0.89 -10.85
N PRO A 57 -13.52 2.07 -10.38
CA PRO A 57 -13.01 2.28 -9.02
C PRO A 57 -14.02 2.02 -7.90
N LYS A 58 -15.32 1.92 -8.17
CA LYS A 58 -16.36 1.74 -7.14
C LYS A 58 -16.97 0.34 -7.12
N GLU A 59 -16.43 -0.57 -7.94
CA GLU A 59 -16.87 -1.96 -8.01
C GLU A 59 -16.23 -2.81 -6.90
N ASN A 60 -17.04 -3.67 -6.27
CA ASN A 60 -16.61 -4.68 -5.28
C ASN A 60 -15.77 -4.10 -4.11
N LEU A 61 -16.16 -2.94 -3.58
CA LEU A 61 -15.49 -2.30 -2.46
C LEU A 61 -15.63 -3.12 -1.16
N PRO A 62 -14.56 -3.25 -0.35
CA PRO A 62 -14.66 -3.82 1.00
C PRO A 62 -15.48 -2.93 1.93
N GLU A 63 -16.04 -3.50 2.98
CA GLU A 63 -16.74 -2.76 4.04
C GLU A 63 -15.84 -1.68 4.70
N ASP A 64 -14.55 -1.98 4.84
CA ASP A 64 -13.54 -1.05 5.34
C ASP A 64 -13.51 0.28 4.57
N TYR A 65 -13.84 0.27 3.27
CA TYR A 65 -13.87 1.48 2.45
C TYR A 65 -15.03 2.42 2.81
N ALA A 66 -16.09 1.94 3.47
CA ALA A 66 -17.16 2.81 3.95
C ALA A 66 -16.71 3.68 5.14
N ARG A 67 -15.64 3.28 5.84
CA ARG A 67 -15.13 3.95 7.06
C ARG A 67 -14.03 4.97 6.78
N VAL A 68 -13.43 4.94 5.58
CA VAL A 68 -12.35 5.84 5.22
C VAL A 68 -12.88 7.13 4.62
N TRP A 69 -12.15 8.21 4.85
CA TRP A 69 -12.45 9.48 4.22
C TRP A 69 -12.00 9.47 2.75
N HIS A 70 -12.95 9.75 1.85
CA HIS A 70 -12.69 9.82 0.42
C HIS A 70 -12.24 11.23 0.02
N VAL A 71 -10.96 11.34 -0.34
CA VAL A 71 -10.40 12.57 -0.87
C VAL A 71 -10.70 12.66 -2.37
N GLY A 72 -11.58 13.58 -2.78
CA GLY A 72 -11.96 13.69 -4.20
C GLY A 72 -10.79 14.07 -5.13
N ARG A 73 -10.05 15.13 -4.81
CA ARG A 73 -8.81 15.50 -5.54
C ARG A 73 -7.73 15.95 -4.57
N TYR A 74 -6.87 15.02 -4.18
CA TYR A 74 -5.79 15.27 -3.22
C TYR A 74 -4.92 16.49 -3.58
N ARG A 75 -4.51 16.62 -4.85
CA ARG A 75 -3.68 17.75 -5.29
C ARG A 75 -4.36 19.10 -5.06
N LYS A 76 -5.67 19.21 -5.30
CA LYS A 76 -6.43 20.46 -5.07
C LYS A 76 -6.57 20.75 -3.58
N LEU A 77 -6.90 19.73 -2.79
CA LEU A 77 -7.01 19.86 -1.34
C LEU A 77 -5.69 20.34 -0.73
N ARG A 78 -4.58 19.70 -1.11
CA ARG A 78 -3.23 20.06 -0.65
C ARG A 78 -2.86 21.50 -0.98
N LEU A 79 -3.15 21.96 -2.20
CA LEU A 79 -2.86 23.33 -2.60
C LEU A 79 -3.69 24.34 -1.80
N ARG A 80 -4.98 24.06 -1.61
CA ARG A 80 -5.87 24.91 -0.79
C ARG A 80 -5.36 25.02 0.64
N VAL A 81 -5.09 23.90 1.30
CA VAL A 81 -4.57 23.90 2.67
C VAL A 81 -3.24 24.66 2.76
N ALA A 82 -2.34 24.47 1.79
CA ALA A 82 -1.08 25.20 1.78
C ALA A 82 -1.26 26.72 1.58
N GLU A 83 -2.26 27.13 0.80
CA GLU A 83 -2.61 28.54 0.60
C GLU A 83 -3.22 29.17 1.85
N GLU A 84 -4.16 28.47 2.50
CA GLU A 84 -4.75 28.87 3.78
C GLU A 84 -3.67 29.06 4.86
N GLN A 85 -2.72 28.13 4.98
CA GLN A 85 -1.62 28.25 5.96
C GLN A 85 -0.67 29.41 5.65
N ARG A 86 -0.38 29.69 4.37
CA ARG A 86 0.43 30.85 3.96
C ARG A 86 -0.29 32.16 4.23
N TRP A 87 -1.59 32.19 3.99
CA TRP A 87 -2.44 33.35 4.27
C TRP A 87 -2.46 33.64 5.78
N LEU A 88 -2.70 32.61 6.62
CA LEU A 88 -2.65 32.74 8.09
C LEU A 88 -1.30 33.27 8.57
N ALA A 89 -0.20 32.69 8.10
CA ALA A 89 1.14 33.13 8.48
C ALA A 89 1.42 34.60 8.09
N ARG A 90 0.91 35.04 6.93
CA ARG A 90 1.04 36.44 6.50
C ARG A 90 0.22 37.37 7.38
N ARG A 91 -1.05 37.05 7.64
CA ARG A 91 -1.94 37.88 8.47
C ARG A 91 -1.46 38.00 9.91
N LEU A 92 -0.92 36.94 10.50
CA LEU A 92 -0.32 37.01 11.84
C LEU A 92 0.94 37.87 11.89
N ALA A 93 1.74 37.89 10.82
CA ALA A 93 2.89 38.77 10.71
C ALA A 93 2.48 40.24 10.56
N GLU A 94 1.41 40.52 9.80
CA GLU A 94 0.82 41.85 9.64
C GLU A 94 0.27 42.37 10.97
N ARG A 95 -0.56 41.59 11.68
CA ARG A 95 -1.07 41.95 13.01
C ARG A 95 0.04 42.25 14.00
N ARG A 96 1.10 41.43 14.04
CA ARG A 96 2.26 41.71 14.90
C ARG A 96 2.95 43.03 14.55
N ALA A 97 3.01 43.38 13.26
CA ALA A 97 3.60 44.64 12.81
C ALA A 97 2.69 45.84 13.14
N GLU A 98 1.38 45.66 13.14
CA GLU A 98 0.40 46.65 13.59
C GLU A 98 0.48 46.84 15.10
N GLU A 99 0.42 45.77 15.90
CA GLU A 99 0.59 45.82 17.36
C GLU A 99 1.92 46.47 17.78
N ALA A 100 3.01 46.23 17.03
CA ALA A 100 4.31 46.87 17.29
C ALA A 100 4.34 48.37 16.92
N LYS A 101 3.51 48.81 15.97
CA LYS A 101 3.37 50.23 15.62
C LYS A 101 2.42 50.94 16.59
N ASP A 102 1.32 50.30 16.96
CA ASP A 102 0.38 50.83 17.95
C ASP A 102 1.05 50.96 19.33
N ALA A 103 1.98 50.06 19.69
CA ALA A 103 2.82 50.23 20.88
C ALA A 103 3.82 51.41 20.80
N ALA A 104 4.04 51.98 19.62
CA ALA A 104 4.92 53.12 19.39
C ALA A 104 4.17 54.47 19.22
N ASP A 105 2.92 54.43 18.77
CA ASP A 105 2.06 55.60 18.55
C ASP A 105 0.90 55.64 19.59
N ASP A 106 1.03 56.49 20.62
CA ASP A 106 0.13 56.58 21.80
C ASP A 106 -1.27 57.19 21.52
N GLU A 107 -1.63 57.47 20.26
CA GLU A 107 -2.88 58.18 19.90
C GLU A 107 -3.59 57.60 18.67
N ARG A 108 -4.15 56.38 18.76
CA ARG A 108 -5.04 55.85 17.71
C ARG A 108 -6.38 55.34 18.27
N MET A 109 -7.48 55.89 17.73
CA MET A 109 -8.85 55.39 17.93
C MET A 109 -8.99 54.00 17.29
N GLU A 110 -9.50 53.03 18.04
CA GLU A 110 -9.87 51.69 17.56
C GLU A 110 -11.11 51.77 16.66
N ASP A 111 -10.94 51.55 15.36
CA ASP A 111 -12.07 51.34 14.44
C ASP A 111 -12.52 49.88 14.56
N THR A 112 -13.67 49.68 15.21
CA THR A 112 -14.23 48.36 15.55
C THR A 112 -15.09 47.86 14.40
N SER A 113 -14.46 47.41 13.31
CA SER A 113 -15.13 46.52 12.35
C SER A 113 -14.82 45.08 12.74
N GLU A 114 -15.78 44.38 13.35
CA GLU A 114 -15.72 42.95 13.63
C GLU A 114 -15.75 42.17 12.31
N ASP A 115 -14.60 42.03 11.66
CA ASP A 115 -14.44 41.16 10.50
C ASP A 115 -14.35 39.70 10.97
N SER A 116 -15.03 38.79 10.26
CA SER A 116 -15.03 37.35 10.55
C SER A 116 -13.63 36.71 10.59
N ASP A 117 -12.62 37.41 10.05
CA ASP A 117 -11.24 36.99 10.03
C ASP A 117 -10.57 37.15 11.41
N ASP A 118 -11.04 38.06 12.27
CA ASP A 118 -10.47 38.32 13.58
C ASP A 118 -10.75 37.22 14.60
N GLU A 119 -11.87 36.51 14.47
CA GLU A 119 -12.21 35.37 15.32
C GLU A 119 -11.20 34.22 15.14
N ILE A 120 -10.82 33.92 13.89
CA ILE A 120 -9.82 32.87 13.57
C ILE A 120 -8.43 33.29 14.05
N LEU A 121 -8.08 34.56 13.89
CA LEU A 121 -6.78 35.09 14.30
C LEU A 121 -6.63 35.18 15.82
N SER A 122 -7.73 35.39 16.56
CA SER A 122 -7.72 35.45 18.04
C SER A 122 -7.19 34.18 18.71
N GLY A 123 -7.37 33.01 18.09
CA GLY A 123 -6.90 31.72 18.60
C GLY A 123 -5.48 31.34 18.18
N CYS A 124 -4.81 32.16 17.38
CA CYS A 124 -3.49 31.85 16.82
C CYS A 124 -2.36 32.42 17.68
N VAL A 125 -1.33 31.62 17.91
CA VAL A 125 -0.13 32.03 18.66
C VAL A 125 1.03 32.25 17.70
N PRO A 126 1.75 33.39 17.77
CA PRO A 126 2.91 33.64 16.93
C PRO A 126 4.10 32.75 17.28
N ALA A 127 4.95 32.48 16.29
CA ALA A 127 6.17 31.72 16.50
C ALA A 127 7.11 32.41 17.51
N GLY A 128 7.67 31.62 18.43
CA GLY A 128 8.60 32.10 19.47
C GLY A 128 7.95 32.50 20.80
N ALA A 129 6.62 32.49 20.90
CA ALA A 129 5.93 32.71 22.17
C ALA A 129 6.09 31.49 23.11
N TYR A 130 6.32 31.75 24.40
CA TYR A 130 6.26 30.73 25.43
C TYR A 130 4.81 30.48 25.81
N VAL A 131 4.32 29.25 25.63
CA VAL A 131 2.92 28.89 25.85
C VAL A 131 2.76 27.70 26.77
N THR A 132 1.65 27.68 27.51
CA THR A 132 1.18 26.52 28.25
C THR A 132 0.01 25.91 27.48
N LEU A 133 0.16 24.66 27.03
CA LEU A 133 -0.89 23.94 26.32
C LEU A 133 -1.71 23.10 27.31
N VAL A 134 -3.01 23.38 27.38
CA VAL A 134 -3.96 22.58 28.15
C VAL A 134 -4.72 21.67 27.19
N LEU A 135 -4.48 20.37 27.26
CA LEU A 135 -5.14 19.38 26.41
C LEU A 135 -6.43 18.89 27.08
N ALA A 136 -7.54 18.92 26.34
CA ALA A 136 -8.80 18.34 26.77
C ALA A 136 -8.79 16.80 26.57
N ASP A 137 -9.56 16.09 27.40
CA ASP A 137 -9.87 14.66 27.25
C ASP A 137 -8.65 13.72 27.21
N VAL A 138 -7.63 14.01 28.02
CA VAL A 138 -6.48 13.12 28.19
C VAL A 138 -6.80 12.06 29.24
N SER A 139 -6.93 10.80 28.82
CA SER A 139 -7.17 9.71 29.77
C SER A 139 -6.00 9.54 30.74
N ALA A 140 -6.31 9.32 32.04
CA ALA A 140 -5.30 9.13 33.07
C ALA A 140 -4.35 7.95 32.76
N ALA A 141 -4.88 6.88 32.15
CA ALA A 141 -4.10 5.73 31.73
C ALA A 141 -3.11 6.06 30.60
N ALA A 142 -3.50 6.91 29.64
CA ALA A 142 -2.60 7.35 28.57
C ALA A 142 -1.50 8.26 29.13
N TYR A 143 -1.83 9.15 30.08
CA TYR A 143 -0.84 10.00 30.74
C TYR A 143 0.14 9.18 31.58
N ALA A 144 -0.33 8.20 32.35
CA ALA A 144 0.53 7.32 33.13
C ALA A 144 1.48 6.51 32.24
N ALA A 145 0.99 5.95 31.14
CA ALA A 145 1.81 5.23 30.16
C ALA A 145 2.82 6.14 29.46
N PHE A 146 2.43 7.39 29.18
CA PHE A 146 3.34 8.41 28.64
C PHE A 146 4.43 8.77 29.66
N ALA A 147 4.07 8.97 30.93
CA ALA A 147 5.00 9.31 32.00
C ALA A 147 5.98 8.16 32.30
N SER A 148 5.54 6.91 32.25
CA SER A 148 6.40 5.74 32.49
C SER A 148 7.31 5.41 31.30
N ALA A 149 6.86 5.64 30.06
CA ALA A 149 7.68 5.49 28.85
C ALA A 149 8.75 6.61 28.71
N ARG A 150 8.65 7.66 29.52
CA ARG A 150 9.55 8.82 29.48
C ARG A 150 10.87 8.50 30.16
N GLY A 151 11.89 8.17 29.35
CA GLY A 151 13.28 8.15 29.83
C GLY A 151 13.82 9.57 30.10
N PRO A 152 14.90 9.73 30.88
CA PRO A 152 15.48 11.03 31.22
C PRO A 152 15.93 11.87 30.01
N ALA A 153 16.13 11.24 28.84
CA ALA A 153 16.56 11.89 27.60
C ALA A 153 15.45 12.02 26.54
N SER A 154 14.19 11.74 26.87
CA SER A 154 13.08 11.79 25.89
C SER A 154 12.55 13.22 25.71
N LEU A 155 12.42 13.63 24.44
CA LEU A 155 11.87 14.92 24.03
C LEU A 155 10.38 14.80 23.72
N LEU A 156 9.57 15.72 24.25
CA LEU A 156 8.16 15.84 23.91
C LEU A 156 8.01 16.89 22.80
N LEU A 157 7.43 16.46 21.67
CA LEU A 157 7.11 17.34 20.55
C LEU A 157 5.59 17.37 20.37
N ALA A 158 5.00 18.55 20.41
CA ALA A 158 3.59 18.78 20.08
C ALA A 158 3.51 19.54 18.76
N LEU A 159 2.76 19.01 17.80
CA LEU A 159 2.61 19.61 16.47
C LEU A 159 1.13 19.87 16.20
N PRO A 160 0.77 21.07 15.71
CA PRO A 160 -0.59 21.32 15.25
C PRO A 160 -0.87 20.49 14.00
N LEU A 161 -2.09 19.95 13.92
CA LEU A 161 -2.51 19.18 12.76
C LEU A 161 -3.14 20.09 11.72
N LEU A 162 -2.85 19.81 10.45
CA LEU A 162 -3.50 20.51 9.35
C LEU A 162 -4.97 20.09 9.22
N PRO A 163 -5.80 20.91 8.54
CA PRO A 163 -7.19 20.55 8.26
C PRO A 163 -7.30 19.15 7.68
N HIS A 164 -8.18 18.32 8.25
CA HIS A 164 -8.45 16.93 7.83
C HIS A 164 -7.31 15.92 7.99
N GLU A 165 -6.18 16.29 8.59
CA GLU A 165 -5.07 15.36 8.84
C GLU A 165 -5.42 14.27 9.87
N ASN A 166 -6.41 14.55 10.73
CA ASN A 166 -6.98 13.58 11.68
C ASN A 166 -7.83 12.49 10.99
N LYS A 167 -8.22 12.66 9.73
CA LYS A 167 -9.08 11.70 9.03
C LYS A 167 -8.27 10.52 8.52
N LEU A 168 -8.83 9.32 8.70
CA LEU A 168 -8.29 8.09 8.14
C LEU A 168 -8.60 8.02 6.65
N GLY A 169 -7.60 7.74 5.82
CA GLY A 169 -7.76 7.62 4.37
C GLY A 169 -6.96 6.45 3.78
N VAL A 170 -7.08 6.27 2.46
CA VAL A 170 -6.20 5.40 1.67
C VAL A 170 -5.05 6.25 1.15
N ILE A 171 -3.83 5.94 1.60
CA ILE A 171 -2.63 6.72 1.30
C ILE A 171 -1.70 5.90 0.43
N HIS A 172 -1.07 6.59 -0.51
CA HIS A 172 -0.06 6.08 -1.41
C HIS A 172 1.30 6.67 -1.02
N LEU A 173 2.26 5.78 -0.80
CA LEU A 173 3.61 6.10 -0.39
C LEU A 173 4.53 5.61 -1.51
N ASP A 174 5.24 6.52 -2.15
CA ASP A 174 6.22 6.21 -3.18
C ASP A 174 7.57 6.03 -2.50
N VAL A 175 8.04 4.78 -2.46
CA VAL A 175 9.21 4.39 -1.66
C VAL A 175 10.25 3.67 -2.50
N ASN A 176 11.50 3.92 -2.14
CA ASN A 176 12.67 3.19 -2.60
C ASN A 176 13.06 2.17 -1.55
N VAL A 177 13.20 0.93 -1.97
CA VAL A 177 13.64 -0.17 -1.10
C VAL A 177 15.11 0.03 -0.78
N VAL A 178 15.44 0.08 0.50
CA VAL A 178 16.82 0.14 0.96
C VAL A 178 17.41 -1.25 0.80
N ALA A 179 18.51 -1.35 0.06
CA ALA A 179 19.29 -2.58 0.03
C ALA A 179 19.95 -2.73 1.40
N HIS A 180 19.69 -3.85 2.08
CA HIS A 180 20.42 -4.20 3.28
C HIS A 180 21.64 -5.01 2.88
N ASP A 181 22.82 -4.47 3.14
CA ASP A 181 24.06 -5.25 3.17
C ASP A 181 23.99 -6.16 4.40
N ASP A 182 23.89 -7.47 4.19
CA ASP A 182 24.29 -8.62 5.03
C ASP A 182 24.07 -8.62 6.56
N ALA A 183 23.39 -7.64 7.15
CA ALA A 183 23.23 -7.53 8.61
C ALA A 183 22.14 -8.44 9.18
N ALA A 184 21.27 -8.99 8.34
CA ALA A 184 20.23 -9.94 8.76
C ALA A 184 19.81 -10.91 7.64
N PRO A 185 20.72 -11.80 7.17
CA PRO A 185 20.46 -12.73 6.07
C PRO A 185 19.35 -13.77 6.39
N HIS A 186 19.01 -13.93 7.67
CA HIS A 186 17.98 -14.84 8.15
C HIS A 186 16.55 -14.29 7.98
N LEU A 187 16.38 -12.98 7.70
CA LEU A 187 15.05 -12.39 7.66
C LEU A 187 14.31 -12.77 6.36
N PRO A 188 13.06 -13.29 6.46
CA PRO A 188 12.30 -13.65 5.27
C PRO A 188 12.05 -12.46 4.34
N PRO A 189 11.96 -12.69 3.03
CA PRO A 189 11.52 -11.65 2.10
C PRO A 189 10.16 -11.06 2.49
N ILE A 190 10.05 -9.74 2.31
CA ILE A 190 8.86 -8.99 2.69
C ILE A 190 7.77 -9.21 1.63
N LYS A 191 6.66 -9.77 2.07
CA LYS A 191 5.50 -10.02 1.24
C LYS A 191 4.53 -8.85 1.34
N SER A 192 3.83 -8.60 0.25
CA SER A 192 2.71 -7.66 0.23
C SER A 192 1.65 -8.10 1.25
N LYS A 193 1.12 -7.14 2.01
CA LYS A 193 0.25 -7.31 3.19
C LYS A 193 0.92 -7.86 4.45
N ASP A 194 2.24 -7.98 4.51
CA ASP A 194 2.94 -8.13 5.79
C ASP A 194 2.76 -6.84 6.61
N ALA A 195 2.76 -6.95 7.94
CA ALA A 195 2.59 -5.79 8.81
C ALA A 195 3.89 -5.00 8.88
N LEU A 196 3.86 -3.73 8.48
CA LEU A 196 4.98 -2.80 8.54
C LEU A 196 4.61 -1.57 9.38
N THR A 197 5.62 -0.94 9.96
CA THR A 197 5.48 0.29 10.73
C THR A 197 5.92 1.45 9.84
N PHE A 198 5.03 2.42 9.64
CA PHE A 198 5.25 3.60 8.82
C PHE A 198 5.49 4.79 9.73
N VAL A 199 6.53 5.55 9.42
CA VAL A 199 6.78 6.87 10.00
C VAL A 199 6.66 7.87 8.87
N ALA A 200 5.59 8.66 8.84
CA ALA A 200 5.41 9.73 7.85
C ALA A 200 5.42 11.09 8.55
N GLY A 201 6.50 11.85 8.32
CA GLY A 201 6.76 13.08 9.07
C GLY A 201 6.85 12.79 10.56
N HIS A 202 5.85 13.24 11.32
CA HIS A 202 5.76 13.03 12.77
C HIS A 202 4.86 11.84 13.17
N ARG A 203 4.05 11.32 12.26
CA ARG A 203 3.08 10.27 12.57
C ARG A 203 3.69 8.90 12.44
N THR A 204 3.40 8.04 13.41
CA THR A 204 3.78 6.62 13.34
C THR A 204 2.56 5.73 13.42
N TRP A 205 2.40 4.82 12.45
CA TRP A 205 1.33 3.83 12.47
C TRP A 205 1.74 2.49 11.88
N ARG A 206 1.06 1.43 12.32
CA ARG A 206 1.24 0.07 11.78
C ARG A 206 0.16 -0.26 10.76
N ALA A 207 0.54 -0.79 9.61
CA ALA A 207 -0.43 -1.18 8.58
C ALA A 207 0.05 -2.33 7.69
N ARG A 208 -0.86 -2.91 6.90
CA ARG A 208 -0.55 -3.96 5.92
C ARG A 208 -0.65 -3.39 4.50
N PRO A 209 0.46 -2.87 3.94
CA PRO A 209 0.46 -2.23 2.64
C PRO A 209 0.26 -3.22 1.50
N VAL A 210 -0.27 -2.71 0.41
CA VAL A 210 -0.33 -3.37 -0.88
C VAL A 210 0.73 -2.75 -1.79
N PHE A 211 1.67 -3.57 -2.24
CA PHE A 211 2.72 -3.16 -3.17
C PHE A 211 2.19 -3.12 -4.61
N SER A 212 2.53 -2.06 -5.32
CA SER A 212 2.12 -1.88 -6.71
C SER A 212 3.19 -1.19 -7.54
N GLN A 213 3.22 -1.50 -8.84
CA GLN A 213 4.05 -0.78 -9.80
C GLN A 213 3.51 0.63 -10.02
N THR A 214 4.41 1.59 -9.97
CA THR A 214 4.11 2.99 -10.31
C THR A 214 4.44 3.20 -11.76
N ARG A 215 3.41 3.39 -12.58
CA ARG A 215 3.56 3.84 -13.96
C ARG A 215 2.74 5.11 -14.12
N PHE A 216 3.39 6.16 -14.62
CA PHE A 216 2.74 7.43 -14.87
C PHE A 216 1.73 7.29 -16.03
N GLY A 217 0.59 7.95 -15.92
CA GLY A 217 -0.44 7.99 -16.96
C GLY A 217 -1.29 6.71 -17.11
N GLN A 218 -1.23 5.79 -16.14
CA GLN A 218 -2.08 4.59 -16.11
C GLN A 218 -3.04 4.65 -14.90
N ASP A 219 -4.26 4.19 -15.10
CA ASP A 219 -5.31 4.09 -14.07
C ASP A 219 -5.16 2.80 -13.22
N LYS A 220 -4.65 1.73 -13.84
CA LYS A 220 -4.51 0.39 -13.25
C LYS A 220 -3.05 0.09 -12.93
N HIS A 221 -2.80 -0.23 -11.67
CA HIS A 221 -1.46 -0.54 -11.17
C HIS A 221 -1.31 -2.04 -10.92
N LYS A 222 -0.21 -2.61 -11.44
CA LYS A 222 0.07 -4.04 -11.27
C LYS A 222 0.47 -4.29 -9.82
N PHE A 223 -0.20 -5.22 -9.15
CA PHE A 223 0.18 -5.70 -7.83
C PHE A 223 1.51 -6.44 -7.87
N GLU A 224 2.35 -6.20 -6.86
CA GLU A 224 3.59 -6.95 -6.64
C GLU A 224 3.44 -7.80 -5.37
N ARG A 225 3.85 -9.07 -5.45
CA ARG A 225 3.70 -10.03 -4.33
C ARG A 225 4.78 -9.87 -3.27
N PHE A 226 5.98 -9.50 -3.71
CA PHE A 226 7.14 -9.27 -2.87
C PHE A 226 7.73 -7.90 -3.14
N LEU A 227 8.40 -7.37 -2.13
CA LEU A 227 9.19 -6.17 -2.27
C LEU A 227 10.43 -6.48 -3.13
N LYS A 228 10.56 -5.79 -4.27
CA LYS A 228 11.71 -5.96 -5.18
C LYS A 228 12.83 -5.04 -4.71
N VAL A 229 13.93 -5.62 -4.26
CA VAL A 229 15.17 -4.88 -4.02
C VAL A 229 15.76 -4.54 -5.39
N GLY A 230 16.17 -3.29 -5.59
CA GLY A 230 16.83 -2.89 -6.84
C GLY A 230 18.14 -3.66 -7.00
N ASP A 231 18.25 -4.43 -8.07
CA ASP A 231 19.46 -5.18 -8.37
C ASP A 231 20.52 -4.22 -8.91
N LYS A 232 21.56 -3.91 -8.12
CA LYS A 232 22.65 -3.02 -8.56
C LYS A 232 23.57 -3.71 -9.58
N ALA A 233 23.53 -5.05 -9.67
CA ALA A 233 24.51 -5.87 -10.40
C ALA A 233 24.13 -6.17 -11.87
N GLY A 234 22.85 -6.04 -12.24
CA GLY A 234 22.41 -6.23 -13.62
C GLY A 234 22.41 -4.91 -14.38
N GLY A 235 23.24 -4.77 -15.42
CA GLY A 235 23.25 -3.63 -16.35
C GLY A 235 21.97 -3.45 -17.19
N GLY A 236 20.83 -3.92 -16.70
CA GLY A 236 19.51 -3.70 -17.25
C GLY A 236 19.01 -2.28 -16.99
N ARG A 237 18.26 -1.77 -17.96
CA ARG A 237 17.57 -0.47 -18.01
C ARG A 237 17.24 0.11 -16.61
N ARG A 238 17.77 1.31 -16.32
CA ARG A 238 17.66 2.10 -15.06
C ARG A 238 16.23 2.37 -14.53
N ASP A 239 15.18 1.87 -15.17
CA ASP A 239 13.83 2.40 -15.03
C ASP A 239 13.03 1.83 -13.84
N SER A 240 13.57 0.92 -13.01
CA SER A 240 12.81 0.27 -11.91
C SER A 240 13.64 -0.27 -10.74
N ALA A 241 14.81 0.30 -10.44
CA ALA A 241 15.64 -0.16 -9.33
C ALA A 241 14.97 0.17 -7.97
N GLY A 242 14.18 -0.76 -7.43
CA GLY A 242 13.66 -0.69 -6.06
C GLY A 242 12.53 0.31 -5.81
N PHE A 243 11.98 0.98 -6.82
CA PHE A 243 10.86 1.90 -6.65
C PHE A 243 9.52 1.17 -6.65
N VAL A 244 8.71 1.41 -5.62
CA VAL A 244 7.39 0.80 -5.46
C VAL A 244 6.42 1.79 -4.80
N THR A 245 5.15 1.81 -5.22
CA THR A 245 4.11 2.46 -4.42
C THR A 245 3.54 1.46 -3.42
N MET A 246 3.58 1.80 -2.13
CA MET A 246 2.83 1.14 -1.07
C MET A 246 1.49 1.85 -0.87
N THR A 247 0.39 1.12 -1.02
CA THR A 247 -0.95 1.62 -0.71
C THR A 247 -1.42 1.05 0.61
N THR A 248 -1.81 1.90 1.55
CA THR A 248 -2.23 1.48 2.89
C THR A 248 -3.32 2.36 3.46
N TYR A 249 -4.03 1.87 4.47
CA TYR A 249 -4.85 2.75 5.33
C TYR A 249 -3.94 3.48 6.30
N GLY A 250 -4.18 4.78 6.49
CA GLY A 250 -3.39 5.62 7.39
C GLY A 250 -4.00 7.01 7.57
N PRO A 251 -3.49 7.78 8.54
CA PRO A 251 -3.91 9.16 8.76
C PRO A 251 -3.46 10.04 7.59
N LEU A 252 -4.38 10.83 7.03
CA LEU A 252 -4.10 11.69 5.88
C LEU A 252 -2.84 12.51 6.13
N SER A 253 -1.90 12.54 5.19
CA SER A 253 -0.68 13.34 5.29
C SER A 253 -0.49 14.16 4.03
N TYR A 254 -0.08 15.43 4.19
CA TYR A 254 0.11 16.36 3.07
C TYR A 254 1.55 16.33 2.55
N ALA A 255 1.74 16.16 1.24
CA ALA A 255 3.05 16.19 0.61
C ALA A 255 3.61 17.64 0.54
N PRO A 256 4.92 17.88 0.69
CA PRO A 256 5.99 16.90 0.85
C PRO A 256 6.03 16.34 2.29
N CYS A 257 6.01 15.02 2.41
CA CYS A 257 6.12 14.33 3.68
C CYS A 257 6.99 13.10 3.47
N TRP A 258 8.15 13.07 4.12
CA TRP A 258 9.07 11.94 4.06
C TRP A 258 8.51 10.75 4.82
N VAL A 259 8.77 9.57 4.29
CA VAL A 259 8.26 8.31 4.81
C VAL A 259 9.42 7.36 5.04
N LEU A 260 9.48 6.80 6.25
CA LEU A 260 10.34 5.70 6.61
C LEU A 260 9.47 4.48 6.88
N VAL A 261 9.87 3.34 6.36
CA VAL A 261 9.15 2.07 6.53
C VAL A 261 10.03 1.13 7.30
N TYR A 262 9.55 0.68 8.44
CA TYR A 262 10.24 -0.27 9.30
C TYR A 262 9.53 -1.61 9.31
N ARG A 263 10.34 -2.66 9.39
CA ARG A 263 9.90 -3.99 9.79
C ARG A 263 10.30 -4.20 11.24
N GLU A 264 9.33 -4.60 12.05
CA GLU A 264 9.57 -5.07 13.41
C GLU A 264 9.89 -6.56 13.38
N TYR A 265 10.93 -6.96 14.10
CA TYR A 265 11.31 -8.35 14.32
C TYR A 265 11.81 -8.51 15.76
N VAL A 266 11.80 -9.74 16.25
CA VAL A 266 12.42 -10.08 17.54
C VAL A 266 13.81 -10.61 17.21
N ASP A 267 14.82 -10.01 17.81
CA ASP A 267 16.21 -10.43 17.64
C ASP A 267 16.47 -11.74 18.41
N ALA A 268 17.61 -12.40 18.15
CA ALA A 268 17.98 -13.65 18.84
C ALA A 268 18.01 -13.50 20.38
N ASP A 269 18.30 -12.29 20.87
CA ASP A 269 18.29 -11.94 22.30
C ASP A 269 16.87 -11.72 22.88
N GLY A 270 15.80 -11.99 22.12
CA GLY A 270 14.41 -11.76 22.53
C GLY A 270 14.00 -10.28 22.57
N LYS A 271 14.86 -9.37 22.09
CA LYS A 271 14.58 -7.91 22.07
C LYS A 271 13.85 -7.52 20.79
N ALA A 272 12.86 -6.63 20.92
CA ALA A 272 12.18 -6.04 19.77
C ALA A 272 13.13 -5.09 19.02
N ALA A 273 13.45 -5.44 17.78
CA ALA A 273 14.30 -4.66 16.90
C ALA A 273 13.51 -4.15 15.68
N ARG A 274 14.02 -3.09 15.05
CA ARG A 274 13.43 -2.44 13.87
C ARG A 274 14.45 -2.36 12.74
N GLN A 275 14.09 -2.91 11.59
CA GLN A 275 14.89 -2.83 10.37
C GLN A 275 14.27 -1.81 9.41
N LEU A 276 15.08 -0.87 8.89
CA LEU A 276 14.65 0.14 7.92
C LEU A 276 14.52 -0.45 6.51
N VAL A 277 13.30 -0.77 6.08
CA VAL A 277 13.03 -1.46 4.81
C VAL A 277 13.08 -0.53 3.60
N ALA A 278 12.47 0.65 3.73
CA ALA A 278 12.29 1.56 2.61
C ALA A 278 12.24 3.01 3.07
N THR A 279 12.66 3.90 2.18
CA THR A 279 12.60 5.36 2.37
C THR A 279 11.88 6.00 1.19
N GLY A 280 11.09 7.04 1.43
CA GLY A 280 10.30 7.62 0.36
C GLY A 280 9.51 8.85 0.74
N ASN A 281 8.45 9.10 -0.01
CA ASN A 281 7.57 10.25 0.14
C ASN A 281 6.10 9.83 0.07
N VAL A 282 5.24 10.61 0.71
CA VAL A 282 3.79 10.53 0.48
C VAL A 282 3.50 11.03 -0.94
N ALA A 283 2.95 10.16 -1.78
CA ALA A 283 2.55 10.51 -3.15
C ALA A 283 1.17 11.20 -3.17
N GLY A 284 0.26 10.72 -2.32
CA GLY A 284 -1.04 11.32 -2.11
C GLY A 284 -2.02 10.38 -1.42
N ALA A 285 -3.26 10.83 -1.26
CA ALA A 285 -4.33 10.02 -0.71
C ALA A 285 -5.47 9.91 -1.71
N ASP A 286 -5.75 8.69 -2.17
CA ASP A 286 -6.82 8.40 -3.11
C ASP A 286 -7.38 6.99 -2.86
N ALA A 287 -8.69 6.88 -2.69
CA ALA A 287 -9.36 5.60 -2.55
C ALA A 287 -9.64 4.94 -3.92
N ASP A 288 -9.65 5.74 -4.99
CA ASP A 288 -10.04 5.29 -6.32
C ASP A 288 -8.88 4.61 -7.08
N ARG A 289 -7.63 4.73 -6.60
CA ARG A 289 -6.48 4.06 -7.21
C ARG A 289 -6.70 2.55 -7.30
N ILE A 290 -6.60 2.01 -8.51
CA ILE A 290 -6.90 0.60 -8.79
C ILE A 290 -5.61 -0.22 -8.77
N VAL A 291 -5.49 -1.14 -7.82
CA VAL A 291 -4.40 -2.13 -7.79
C VAL A 291 -4.94 -3.50 -8.20
N LEU A 292 -4.39 -4.08 -9.26
CA LEU A 292 -4.83 -5.36 -9.83
C LEU A 292 -3.81 -6.47 -9.59
N LYS A 293 -4.26 -7.55 -8.95
CA LYS A 293 -3.56 -8.84 -8.93
C LYS A 293 -3.66 -9.48 -10.30
N ARG A 294 -2.53 -9.84 -10.89
CA ARG A 294 -2.48 -10.74 -12.03
C ARG A 294 -2.43 -12.19 -11.54
N ALA A 295 -3.10 -13.08 -12.27
CA ALA A 295 -3.01 -14.52 -12.13
C ALA A 295 -2.86 -15.11 -13.53
N VAL A 296 -1.87 -15.97 -13.72
CA VAL A 296 -1.61 -16.63 -14.99
C VAL A 296 -1.84 -18.13 -14.82
N LEU A 297 -2.87 -18.65 -15.47
CA LEU A 297 -3.06 -20.09 -15.60
C LEU A 297 -2.31 -20.56 -16.86
N THR A 298 -1.50 -21.60 -16.72
CA THR A 298 -0.66 -22.13 -17.80
C THR A 298 -1.22 -23.44 -18.33
N GLY A 299 -1.02 -23.68 -19.62
CA GLY A 299 -1.41 -24.92 -20.28
C GLY A 299 -0.48 -25.22 -21.44
N PHE A 300 -0.40 -26.50 -21.80
CA PHE A 300 0.55 -26.98 -22.79
C PHE A 300 -0.18 -27.51 -24.04
N PRO A 301 0.24 -27.10 -25.25
CA PRO A 301 -0.35 -27.59 -26.48
C PRO A 301 0.10 -29.04 -26.75
N SER A 302 -0.85 -29.97 -26.79
CA SER A 302 -0.58 -31.38 -27.03
C SER A 302 -0.63 -31.76 -28.51
N ARG A 303 -1.59 -31.21 -29.25
CA ARG A 303 -1.78 -31.45 -30.70
C ARG A 303 -1.91 -30.10 -31.40
N VAL A 304 -1.10 -29.87 -32.42
CA VAL A 304 -1.05 -28.60 -33.14
C VAL A 304 -1.28 -28.84 -34.63
N HIS A 305 -2.15 -28.03 -35.23
CA HIS A 305 -2.37 -28.01 -36.68
C HIS A 305 -2.55 -26.57 -37.16
N LYS A 306 -1.55 -26.06 -37.89
CA LYS A 306 -1.51 -24.66 -38.34
C LYS A 306 -1.78 -23.71 -37.16
N ARG A 307 -2.92 -23.03 -37.15
CA ARG A 307 -3.36 -22.07 -36.12
C ARG A 307 -4.21 -22.68 -35.00
N HIS A 308 -4.59 -23.94 -35.12
CA HIS A 308 -5.36 -24.66 -34.12
C HIS A 308 -4.44 -25.45 -33.21
N ALA A 309 -4.74 -25.46 -31.91
CA ALA A 309 -4.11 -26.36 -30.97
C ALA A 309 -5.10 -26.92 -29.95
N THR A 310 -4.88 -28.16 -29.55
CA THR A 310 -5.50 -28.74 -28.37
C THR A 310 -4.59 -28.49 -27.17
N VAL A 311 -5.08 -27.77 -26.17
CA VAL A 311 -4.36 -27.40 -24.94
C VAL A 311 -4.81 -28.30 -23.79
N ARG A 312 -3.85 -28.75 -22.98
CA ARG A 312 -4.05 -29.59 -21.80
C ARG A 312 -3.45 -28.96 -20.54
N TYR A 313 -3.85 -29.45 -19.38
CA TYR A 313 -3.32 -29.09 -18.06
C TYR A 313 -3.55 -27.64 -17.59
N MET A 314 -4.34 -26.85 -18.34
CA MET A 314 -4.79 -25.53 -17.85
C MET A 314 -5.99 -25.64 -16.89
N PHE A 315 -6.89 -26.59 -17.17
CA PHE A 315 -8.06 -26.89 -16.37
C PHE A 315 -8.18 -28.40 -16.19
N ASN A 316 -8.83 -28.81 -15.10
CA ASN A 316 -9.09 -30.22 -14.81
C ASN A 316 -10.52 -30.62 -15.22
N ASN A 317 -11.44 -29.66 -15.29
CA ASN A 317 -12.85 -29.90 -15.59
C ASN A 317 -13.31 -29.20 -16.88
N PRO A 318 -14.24 -29.79 -17.65
CA PRO A 318 -14.74 -29.19 -18.89
C PRO A 318 -15.63 -27.97 -18.63
N GLU A 319 -16.34 -27.94 -17.49
CA GLU A 319 -17.16 -26.79 -17.09
C GLU A 319 -16.33 -25.52 -16.87
N ASP A 320 -15.10 -25.67 -16.35
CA ASP A 320 -14.18 -24.55 -16.18
C ASP A 320 -13.77 -23.97 -17.54
N VAL A 321 -13.54 -24.83 -18.55
CA VAL A 321 -13.24 -24.40 -19.92
C VAL A 321 -14.37 -23.56 -20.50
N VAL A 322 -15.63 -23.97 -20.27
CA VAL A 322 -16.80 -23.24 -20.75
C VAL A 322 -16.93 -21.89 -20.03
N TRP A 323 -16.71 -21.86 -18.70
CA TRP A 323 -16.73 -20.63 -17.91
C TRP A 323 -15.72 -19.59 -18.41
N PHE A 324 -14.49 -20.03 -18.71
CA PHE A 324 -13.42 -19.14 -19.20
C PHE A 324 -13.42 -18.96 -20.71
N LYS A 325 -14.37 -19.53 -21.46
CA LYS A 325 -14.45 -19.42 -22.92
C LYS A 325 -14.40 -17.98 -23.47
N PRO A 326 -15.03 -16.97 -22.85
CA PRO A 326 -14.95 -15.58 -23.32
C PRO A 326 -13.56 -14.94 -23.15
N ALA A 327 -12.68 -15.55 -22.36
CA ALA A 327 -11.38 -14.98 -22.06
C ALA A 327 -10.38 -15.16 -23.21
N LYS A 328 -9.54 -14.15 -23.40
CA LYS A 328 -8.48 -14.16 -24.39
C LYS A 328 -7.26 -14.92 -23.86
N LEU A 329 -6.72 -15.80 -24.68
CA LEU A 329 -5.48 -16.52 -24.43
C LEU A 329 -4.29 -15.76 -25.01
N THR A 330 -3.15 -15.90 -24.34
CA THR A 330 -1.86 -15.37 -24.79
C THR A 330 -0.83 -16.47 -24.68
N THR A 331 0.24 -16.47 -25.48
CA THR A 331 1.35 -17.41 -25.27
C THR A 331 2.59 -16.69 -24.76
N LYS A 332 3.53 -17.42 -24.15
CA LYS A 332 4.82 -16.84 -23.73
C LYS A 332 5.61 -16.27 -24.92
N HIS A 333 5.40 -16.79 -26.12
CA HIS A 333 5.96 -16.26 -27.36
C HIS A 333 5.13 -15.12 -28.01
N GLY A 334 4.12 -14.59 -27.31
CA GLY A 334 3.39 -13.38 -27.73
C GLY A 334 2.25 -13.62 -28.73
N LEU A 335 1.85 -14.87 -28.97
CA LEU A 335 0.67 -15.16 -29.78
C LEU A 335 -0.61 -14.88 -29.01
N GLN A 336 -1.69 -14.63 -29.75
CA GLN A 336 -3.01 -14.34 -29.18
C GLN A 336 -4.03 -15.34 -29.70
N GLY A 337 -4.91 -15.83 -28.81
CA GLY A 337 -5.92 -16.82 -29.18
C GLY A 337 -7.17 -16.75 -28.33
N HIS A 338 -8.11 -17.65 -28.62
CA HIS A 338 -9.33 -17.84 -27.86
C HIS A 338 -9.71 -19.32 -27.79
N ILE A 339 -10.55 -19.65 -26.81
CA ILE A 339 -11.06 -21.01 -26.59
C ILE A 339 -12.24 -21.25 -27.53
N MET A 340 -12.21 -22.35 -28.28
CA MET A 340 -13.30 -22.76 -29.18
C MET A 340 -14.29 -23.65 -28.44
N GLU A 341 -13.82 -24.79 -27.95
CA GLU A 341 -14.65 -25.82 -27.31
C GLU A 341 -13.83 -26.67 -26.34
N SER A 342 -14.51 -27.23 -25.32
CA SER A 342 -13.94 -28.26 -24.46
C SER A 342 -13.89 -29.60 -25.20
N VAL A 343 -12.87 -30.40 -24.92
CA VAL A 343 -12.68 -31.74 -25.49
C VAL A 343 -12.52 -32.75 -24.36
N GLY A 344 -13.40 -33.74 -24.32
CA GLY A 344 -13.37 -34.81 -23.31
C GLY A 344 -13.73 -34.34 -21.90
N THR A 345 -13.32 -35.11 -20.91
CA THR A 345 -13.71 -34.96 -19.49
C THR A 345 -12.65 -34.30 -18.61
N HIS A 346 -11.41 -34.18 -19.09
CA HIS A 346 -10.26 -33.72 -18.29
C HIS A 346 -9.84 -32.27 -18.56
N GLY A 347 -10.82 -31.38 -18.85
CA GLY A 347 -10.54 -29.96 -19.06
C GLY A 347 -9.64 -29.62 -20.25
N SER A 348 -9.45 -30.57 -21.19
CA SER A 348 -8.75 -30.29 -22.45
C SER A 348 -9.61 -29.38 -23.33
N MET A 349 -8.99 -28.54 -24.15
CA MET A 349 -9.74 -27.56 -24.96
C MET A 349 -9.08 -27.34 -26.32
N LYS A 350 -9.90 -27.07 -27.34
CA LYS A 350 -9.41 -26.57 -28.63
C LYS A 350 -9.32 -25.07 -28.59
N CYS A 351 -8.20 -24.55 -29.05
CA CYS A 351 -7.92 -23.13 -29.13
C CYS A 351 -7.57 -22.74 -30.57
N LEU A 352 -7.93 -21.51 -30.94
CA LEU A 352 -7.56 -20.89 -32.20
C LEU A 352 -6.67 -19.68 -31.93
N PHE A 353 -5.51 -19.64 -32.58
CA PHE A 353 -4.54 -18.56 -32.46
C PHE A 353 -4.48 -17.67 -33.72
N ASP A 354 -3.93 -16.48 -33.58
CA ASP A 354 -3.68 -15.51 -34.65
C ASP A 354 -2.63 -16.03 -35.65
N LYS A 355 -1.57 -16.67 -35.16
CA LYS A 355 -0.49 -17.27 -35.96
C LYS A 355 -0.29 -18.75 -35.63
N PRO A 356 0.45 -19.51 -36.47
CA PRO A 356 0.76 -20.90 -36.16
C PRO A 356 1.54 -21.04 -34.85
N ILE A 357 1.03 -21.85 -33.93
CA ILE A 357 1.61 -22.10 -32.61
C ILE A 357 2.64 -23.25 -32.69
N LYS A 358 3.63 -23.25 -31.80
CA LYS A 358 4.63 -24.34 -31.68
C LYS A 358 4.26 -25.26 -30.51
N GLN A 359 4.68 -26.53 -30.58
CA GLN A 359 4.36 -27.52 -29.54
C GLN A 359 5.07 -27.27 -28.20
N HIS A 360 6.23 -26.61 -28.20
CA HIS A 360 6.93 -26.19 -26.98
C HIS A 360 6.46 -24.81 -26.47
N ASP A 361 5.43 -24.22 -27.07
CA ASP A 361 4.88 -22.96 -26.57
C ASP A 361 4.06 -23.22 -25.30
N THR A 362 3.96 -22.23 -24.42
CA THR A 362 3.11 -22.29 -23.23
C THR A 362 1.95 -21.33 -23.43
N VAL A 363 0.73 -21.86 -23.36
CA VAL A 363 -0.50 -21.08 -23.45
C VAL A 363 -0.83 -20.56 -22.05
N CYS A 364 -1.15 -19.28 -21.97
CA CYS A 364 -1.37 -18.53 -20.76
C CYS A 364 -2.75 -17.86 -20.80
N LEU A 365 -3.57 -18.13 -19.80
CA LEU A 365 -4.79 -17.37 -19.53
C LEU A 365 -4.50 -16.36 -18.42
N VAL A 366 -4.59 -15.07 -18.76
CA VAL A 366 -4.28 -13.98 -17.84
C VAL A 366 -5.56 -13.39 -17.25
N LEU A 367 -5.66 -13.48 -15.93
CA LEU A 367 -6.81 -13.04 -15.15
C LEU A 367 -6.41 -11.95 -14.16
N TYR A 368 -7.35 -11.04 -13.88
CA TYR A 368 -7.14 -9.89 -13.00
C TYR A 368 -8.22 -9.78 -11.92
N LYS A 369 -7.80 -9.37 -10.73
CA LYS A 369 -8.67 -9.10 -9.59
C LYS A 369 -8.19 -7.85 -8.87
N ARG A 370 -9.09 -6.96 -8.46
CA ARG A 370 -8.73 -5.82 -7.62
C ARG A 370 -8.34 -6.26 -6.21
N ILE A 371 -7.26 -5.69 -5.70
CA ILE A 371 -6.80 -5.87 -4.32
C ILE A 371 -6.92 -4.56 -3.56
N PHE A 372 -7.37 -4.69 -2.32
CA PHE A 372 -7.43 -3.61 -1.35
C PHE A 372 -6.41 -3.83 -0.22
N PRO A 373 -5.92 -2.74 0.42
CA PRO A 373 -5.14 -2.82 1.65
C PRO A 373 -5.94 -3.43 2.79
N LYS A 374 -5.25 -3.84 3.85
CA LYS A 374 -5.87 -4.38 5.06
C LYS A 374 -5.41 -3.59 6.28
N PHE A 375 -6.26 -3.48 7.28
CA PHE A 375 -5.83 -3.01 8.59
C PHE A 375 -4.81 -3.99 9.20
N ALA A 376 -3.82 -3.43 9.91
CA ALA A 376 -2.95 -4.26 10.74
C ALA A 376 -3.75 -4.76 11.95
N PRO A 377 -3.46 -5.97 12.45
CA PRO A 377 -4.01 -6.39 13.73
C PRO A 377 -3.56 -5.41 14.81
N PRO A 378 -4.42 -5.11 15.80
CA PRO A 378 -4.02 -4.30 16.94
C PRO A 378 -2.83 -4.96 17.65
N VAL A 379 -1.93 -4.14 18.19
CA VAL A 379 -0.87 -4.63 19.08
C VAL A 379 -1.54 -4.89 20.42
N GLU A 380 -1.50 -6.14 20.84
CA GLU A 380 -1.92 -6.53 22.18
C GLU A 380 -0.82 -6.10 23.15
N VAL A 381 -1.11 -5.06 23.94
CA VAL A 381 -0.28 -4.65 25.06
C VAL A 381 -0.88 -5.31 26.29
N ILE A 382 -0.18 -6.29 26.84
CA ILE A 382 -0.51 -6.87 28.14
C ILE A 382 -0.13 -5.83 29.18
N GLN A 383 -1.11 -5.30 29.91
CA GLN A 383 -0.86 -4.44 31.06
C GLN A 383 -0.38 -5.30 32.25
N ASP A 384 0.27 -4.67 33.21
CA ASP A 384 0.82 -5.34 34.41
C ASP A 384 -0.25 -6.10 35.22
N ASP A 385 -1.54 -5.75 35.06
CA ASP A 385 -2.70 -6.40 35.68
C ASP A 385 -3.20 -7.66 34.93
N GLY A 386 -2.51 -8.09 33.86
CA GLY A 386 -2.91 -9.22 33.02
C GLY A 386 -4.01 -8.90 32.00
N THR A 387 -4.50 -7.66 31.94
CA THR A 387 -5.46 -7.17 30.95
C THR A 387 -4.81 -6.96 29.59
N VAL A 388 -5.33 -7.63 28.56
CA VAL A 388 -4.89 -7.47 27.17
C VAL A 388 -5.57 -6.25 26.55
N VAL A 389 -4.83 -5.13 26.41
CA VAL A 389 -5.33 -3.95 25.72
C VAL A 389 -4.90 -4.00 24.26
N LYS A 390 -5.88 -4.11 23.36
CA LYS A 390 -5.67 -3.99 21.91
C LYS A 390 -5.45 -2.53 21.56
N LYS A 391 -4.18 -2.10 21.47
CA LYS A 391 -3.83 -0.77 20.95
C LYS A 391 -3.59 -0.86 19.45
N CYS A 392 -4.41 -0.19 18.65
CA CYS A 392 -3.93 0.24 17.34
C CYS A 392 -2.82 1.25 17.61
N LEU A 393 -1.58 0.88 17.29
CA LEU A 393 -0.43 1.76 17.46
C LEU A 393 -0.56 2.88 16.41
N VAL A 394 -1.38 3.87 16.73
CA VAL A 394 -1.41 5.20 16.13
C VAL A 394 -0.78 6.08 17.19
N ILE A 395 0.54 6.25 17.09
CA ILE A 395 1.20 7.30 17.86
C ILE A 395 0.87 8.57 17.10
N LEU A 396 -0.13 9.30 17.61
CA LEU A 396 -0.51 10.63 17.13
C LEU A 396 0.64 11.60 17.32
#